data_AF-A0A8S9ULH5-F1
#
_entry.id   AF-A0A8S9ULH5-F1
#
_cell.length_a   1.000
_cell.length_b   1.000
_cell.length_c   1.000
_cell.angle_alpha   90.00
_cell.angle_beta   90.00
_cell.angle_gamma   90.00
#
_symmetry.space_group_name_H-M   'P 1'
#
loop_
_entity.id
_entity.type
_entity.pdbx_description
1 polymer ?
#
loop_
_entity_poly.entity_id
_entity_poly.type
_entity_poly.pdbx_seq_one_letter_code
_entity_poly.pdbx_strand_id
1 'polypeptide(L)'
;MKITVLFPELPFRAEWIFPRTADAIPRAGYVDSLITRPLVEELTSAAPWDTLVTTPVDPVSFRGDVRGRLGVFVRAFRDFASKHRVAIWEGTHWFPISRNQLQGSTWLSNFNKQRGNRRSHAG
;
A
#
# COMPACT_ATOMS: atom_id res chain seq x y z
N MET A 1 26.40 -2.64 1.02
CA MET A 1 26.43 -4.10 1.19
C MET A 1 25.83 -4.73 -0.06
N LYS A 2 26.58 -5.52 -0.84
CA LYS A 2 26.08 -6.08 -2.11
C LYS A 2 25.13 -7.26 -1.82
N ILE A 3 23.92 -7.21 -2.38
CA ILE A 3 22.85 -8.22 -2.23
C ILE A 3 23.32 -9.63 -2.61
N THR A 4 24.34 -9.73 -3.46
CA THR A 4 24.97 -10.99 -3.89
C THR A 4 25.55 -11.84 -2.76
N VAL A 5 25.76 -11.28 -1.56
CA VAL A 5 26.29 -12.04 -0.41
C VAL A 5 25.22 -12.90 0.28
N LEU A 6 23.95 -12.53 0.19
CA LEU A 6 22.89 -13.18 0.98
C LEU A 6 22.29 -14.42 0.29
N PHE A 7 22.37 -14.54 -1.04
CA PHE A 7 21.73 -15.62 -1.79
C PHE A 7 22.54 -16.04 -3.03
N PRO A 8 23.64 -16.78 -2.87
CA PRO A 8 24.50 -17.20 -4.00
C PRO A 8 23.85 -18.23 -4.93
N GLU A 9 22.85 -18.98 -4.45
CA GLU A 9 22.24 -20.14 -5.13
C GLU A 9 20.96 -19.80 -5.92
N LEU A 10 20.38 -18.61 -5.72
CA LEU A 10 19.15 -18.22 -6.39
C LEU A 10 19.50 -17.41 -7.65
N PRO A 11 18.98 -17.77 -8.84
CA PRO A 11 19.15 -16.96 -10.04
C PRO A 11 18.37 -15.65 -9.90
N PHE A 12 18.93 -14.70 -9.16
CA PHE A 12 18.35 -13.38 -8.96
C PHE A 12 18.50 -12.58 -10.24
N ARG A 13 17.44 -12.61 -11.03
CA ARG A 13 17.24 -11.64 -12.09
C ARG A 13 16.91 -10.29 -11.46
N ALA A 14 17.60 -9.22 -11.85
CA ALA A 14 17.41 -7.89 -11.25
C ALA A 14 15.95 -7.40 -11.36
N GLU A 15 15.27 -7.81 -12.43
CA GLU A 15 13.84 -7.60 -12.70
C GLU A 15 12.88 -8.26 -11.69
N TRP A 16 13.35 -9.16 -10.82
CA TRP A 16 12.53 -9.80 -9.79
C TRP A 16 12.53 -9.05 -8.46
N ILE A 17 13.56 -8.23 -8.21
CA ILE A 17 13.69 -7.48 -6.95
C ILE A 17 12.88 -6.19 -7.02
N PHE A 18 12.81 -5.58 -8.20
CA PHE A 18 12.01 -4.39 -8.44
C PHE A 18 11.28 -4.57 -9.77
N PRO A 19 9.94 -4.45 -9.82
CA PRO A 19 9.24 -4.45 -11.09
C PRO A 19 9.86 -3.36 -11.97
N ARG A 20 10.33 -3.75 -13.16
CA ARG A 20 10.82 -2.80 -14.17
C ARG A 20 9.76 -1.73 -14.32
N THR A 21 10.18 -0.47 -14.10
CA THR A 21 9.46 0.77 -14.39
C THR A 21 8.01 0.50 -14.73
N ALA A 22 7.14 0.52 -13.71
CA ALA A 22 5.71 0.36 -13.90
C ALA A 22 5.32 1.20 -15.12
N ASP A 23 4.78 0.55 -16.15
CA ASP A 23 4.20 1.26 -17.29
C ASP A 23 3.29 2.35 -16.73
N ALA A 24 3.27 3.52 -17.36
CA ALA A 24 2.42 4.61 -16.93
C ALA A 24 1.00 4.04 -16.72
N ILE A 25 0.55 4.03 -15.47
CA ILE A 25 -0.72 3.39 -15.11
C ILE A 25 -1.79 3.99 -16.02
N PRO A 26 -2.54 3.17 -16.78
CA PRO A 26 -3.51 3.69 -17.71
C PRO A 26 -4.46 4.65 -17.01
N ARG A 27 -4.47 5.91 -17.43
CA ARG A 27 -5.41 6.92 -16.93
C ARG A 27 -6.83 6.72 -17.46
N ALA A 28 -7.05 5.71 -18.30
CA ALA A 28 -8.36 5.38 -18.83
C ALA A 28 -9.33 5.10 -17.68
N GLY A 29 -10.39 5.91 -17.56
CA GLY A 29 -11.37 5.80 -16.49
C GLY A 29 -11.03 6.56 -15.20
N TYR A 30 -9.87 7.21 -15.10
CA TYR A 30 -9.58 8.13 -13.99
C TYR A 30 -10.35 9.43 -14.19
N VAL A 31 -11.11 9.85 -13.17
CA VAL A 31 -11.94 11.05 -13.22
C VAL A 31 -11.57 11.96 -12.05
N ASP A 32 -10.75 12.96 -12.35
CA ASP A 32 -10.21 13.95 -11.41
C ASP A 32 -11.33 14.64 -10.62
N SER A 33 -12.48 14.89 -11.27
CA SER A 33 -13.61 15.58 -10.66
C SER A 33 -14.27 14.81 -9.51
N LEU A 34 -13.97 13.52 -9.34
CA LEU A 34 -14.45 12.72 -8.20
C LEU A 34 -13.64 12.94 -6.93
N ILE A 35 -12.47 13.59 -7.00
CA ILE A 35 -11.65 13.89 -5.82
C ILE A 35 -12.19 15.16 -5.15
N THR A 36 -13.36 15.02 -4.52
CA THR A 36 -14.01 16.05 -3.71
C THR A 36 -14.07 15.60 -2.27
N ARG A 37 -14.09 16.55 -1.33
CA ARG A 37 -14.15 16.23 0.10
C ARG A 37 -15.27 15.23 0.45
N PRO A 38 -16.54 15.42 0.03
CA PRO A 38 -17.62 14.51 0.39
C PRO A 38 -17.35 13.07 -0.07
N LEU A 39 -16.86 12.88 -1.31
CA LEU A 39 -16.56 11.56 -1.85
C LEU A 39 -15.36 10.91 -1.17
N VAL A 40 -14.33 11.69 -0.79
CA VAL A 40 -13.19 11.15 -0.05
C VAL A 40 -13.59 10.78 1.38
N GLU A 41 -14.43 11.58 2.03
CA GLU A 41 -14.98 11.25 3.35
C GLU A 41 -15.85 9.99 3.28
N GLU A 42 -16.73 9.87 2.28
CA GLU A 42 -17.54 8.68 2.03
C GLU A 42 -16.68 7.43 1.80
N LEU A 43 -15.66 7.52 0.93
CA LEU A 43 -14.70 6.44 0.70
C LEU A 43 -13.99 6.03 1.99
N THR A 44 -13.59 7.00 2.81
CA THR A 44 -12.91 6.75 4.08
C THR A 44 -13.84 6.05 5.07
N SER A 45 -15.11 6.47 5.12
CA SER A 45 -16.14 5.86 5.96
C SER A 45 -16.50 4.45 5.52
N ALA A 46 -16.43 4.14 4.23
CA ALA A 46 -16.62 2.80 3.69
C ALA A 46 -15.48 1.82 4.06
N ALA A 47 -14.38 2.32 4.63
CA ALA A 47 -13.23 1.53 5.11
C ALA A 47 -12.75 0.44 4.12
N PRO A 48 -12.42 0.80 2.86
CA PRO A 48 -12.09 -0.17 1.81
C PRO A 48 -10.86 -1.02 2.15
N TRP A 49 -9.98 -0.57 3.03
CA TRP A 49 -8.83 -1.33 3.54
C TRP A 49 -9.22 -2.56 4.38
N ASP A 50 -10.45 -2.67 4.87
CA ASP A 50 -10.89 -3.87 5.59
C ASP A 50 -11.01 -5.09 4.67
N THR A 51 -11.18 -4.88 3.36
CA THR A 51 -11.10 -5.95 2.36
C THR A 51 -9.77 -6.69 2.39
N LEU A 52 -8.67 -6.05 2.82
CA LEU A 52 -7.38 -6.72 2.99
C LEU A 52 -7.40 -7.83 4.06
N VAL A 53 -8.41 -7.84 4.93
CA VAL A 53 -8.59 -8.84 6.00
C VAL A 53 -9.78 -9.75 5.71
N THR A 54 -10.84 -9.22 5.11
CA THR A 54 -12.13 -9.92 4.95
C THR A 54 -12.30 -10.62 3.62
N THR A 55 -11.43 -10.38 2.63
CA THR A 55 -11.55 -11.02 1.32
C THR A 55 -11.37 -12.53 1.47
N PRO A 56 -12.36 -13.36 1.08
CA PRO A 56 -12.36 -14.81 1.29
C PRO A 56 -11.45 -15.59 0.32
N VAL A 57 -10.53 -14.90 -0.35
CA VAL A 57 -9.50 -15.55 -1.16
C VAL A 57 -8.40 -15.94 -0.19
N ASP A 58 -8.01 -17.22 -0.15
CA ASP A 58 -6.82 -17.68 0.58
C ASP A 58 -5.62 -16.84 0.13
N PRO A 59 -5.23 -15.80 0.90
CA PRO A 59 -4.21 -14.91 0.42
C PRO A 59 -2.89 -15.69 0.47
N VAL A 60 -2.06 -15.55 -0.57
CA VAL A 60 -0.70 -16.09 -0.53
C VAL A 60 0.02 -15.41 0.65
N SER A 61 0.13 -16.12 1.75
CA SER A 61 0.60 -15.61 3.04
C SER A 61 1.28 -16.71 3.82
N PHE A 62 1.97 -16.31 4.89
CA PHE A 62 2.61 -17.27 5.79
C PHE A 62 1.57 -18.06 6.59
N ARG A 63 1.82 -19.36 6.76
CA ARG A 63 0.99 -20.21 7.63
C ARG A 63 1.03 -19.71 9.08
N GLY A 64 -0.09 -19.82 9.80
CA GLY A 64 -0.21 -19.29 11.16
C GLY A 64 0.46 -20.13 12.24
N ASP A 65 0.76 -21.38 11.93
CA ASP A 65 1.32 -22.39 12.84
C ASP A 65 2.85 -22.49 12.76
N VAL A 66 3.50 -21.57 12.05
CA VAL A 66 4.96 -21.57 11.92
C VAL A 66 5.61 -21.28 13.27
N ARG A 67 6.50 -22.18 13.70
CA ARG A 67 7.23 -22.08 14.98
C ARG A 67 8.65 -21.52 14.80
N GLY A 68 9.36 -21.36 15.91
CA GLY A 68 10.76 -20.88 15.91
C GLY A 68 10.88 -19.42 15.46
N ARG A 69 12.07 -19.06 14.96
CA ARG A 69 12.39 -17.68 14.53
C ARG A 69 11.46 -17.19 13.42
N LEU A 70 11.17 -18.04 12.42
CA LEU A 70 10.23 -17.69 11.34
C LEU A 70 8.84 -17.38 11.89
N GLY A 71 8.37 -18.13 12.89
CA GLY A 71 7.10 -17.84 13.58
C GLY A 71 7.04 -16.46 14.24
N VAL A 72 8.16 -15.98 14.79
CA VAL A 72 8.26 -14.61 15.34
C VAL A 72 8.11 -13.58 14.23
N PHE A 73 8.80 -13.76 13.10
CA PHE A 73 8.68 -12.88 11.94
C PHE A 73 7.27 -12.87 11.36
N VAL A 74 6.63 -14.03 11.23
CA VAL A 74 5.26 -14.13 10.72
C VAL A 74 4.28 -13.36 11.61
N ARG A 75 4.41 -13.45 12.94
CA ARG A 75 3.59 -12.67 13.87
C ARG A 75 3.85 -11.17 13.72
N ALA A 76 5.11 -10.76 13.73
CA ALA A 76 5.47 -9.35 13.55
C ALA A 76 4.95 -8.78 12.21
N PHE A 77 5.03 -9.55 11.14
CA PHE A 77 4.49 -9.17 9.83
C PHE A 77 2.96 -9.03 9.87
N ARG A 78 2.25 -9.96 10.51
CA ARG A 78 0.78 -9.89 10.64
C ARG A 78 0.35 -8.69 11.48
N ASP A 79 1.03 -8.41 12.58
CA ASP A 79 0.77 -7.25 13.44
C ASP A 79 1.02 -5.96 12.65
N PHE A 80 2.12 -5.91 11.90
CA PHE A 80 2.42 -4.81 10.99
C PHE A 80 1.33 -4.62 9.94
N ALA A 81 0.97 -5.70 9.22
CA ALA A 81 -0.03 -5.66 8.16
C ALA A 81 -1.38 -5.19 8.69
N SER A 82 -1.79 -5.64 9.89
CA SER A 82 -3.02 -5.24 10.57
C SER A 82 -3.00 -3.77 11.03
N LYS A 83 -1.87 -3.32 11.58
CA LYS A 83 -1.69 -1.93 12.05
C LYS A 83 -1.65 -0.92 10.91
N HIS A 84 -1.05 -1.29 9.78
CA HIS A 84 -0.80 -0.38 8.65
C HIS A 84 -1.72 -0.64 7.44
N ARG A 85 -2.89 -1.28 7.64
CA ARG A 85 -3.84 -1.63 6.57
C ARG A 85 -4.19 -0.47 5.65
N VAL A 86 -4.47 0.70 6.23
CA VAL A 86 -4.79 1.91 5.47
C VAL A 86 -3.63 2.29 4.54
N ALA A 87 -2.40 2.33 5.08
CA ALA A 87 -1.22 2.69 4.31
C ALA A 87 -0.89 1.67 3.21
N ILE A 88 -1.08 0.38 3.49
CA ILE A 88 -0.89 -0.71 2.52
C ILE A 88 -1.91 -0.57 1.38
N TRP A 89 -3.18 -0.41 1.71
CA TRP A 89 -4.25 -0.20 0.72
C TRP A 89 -3.99 1.07 -0.11
N GLU A 90 -3.64 2.18 0.54
CA GLU A 90 -3.29 3.43 -0.13
C GLU A 90 -2.05 3.29 -1.03
N GLY A 91 -1.13 2.37 -0.73
CA GLY A 91 0.07 2.11 -1.53
C GLY A 91 -0.20 1.30 -2.79
N THR A 92 -1.24 0.47 -2.80
CA THR A 92 -1.61 -0.37 -3.95
C THR A 92 -2.65 0.29 -4.87
N HIS A 93 -3.34 1.34 -4.41
CA HIS A 93 -4.39 2.02 -5.18
C HIS A 93 -3.91 3.37 -5.72
N TRP A 94 -4.17 3.60 -7.02
CA TRP A 94 -3.89 4.87 -7.68
C TRP A 94 -4.89 5.94 -7.22
N PHE A 95 -4.41 6.91 -6.44
CA PHE A 95 -5.22 8.00 -5.89
C PHE A 95 -4.45 9.33 -5.92
N PRO A 96 -4.14 9.89 -7.10
CA PRO A 96 -3.39 11.14 -7.21
C PRO A 96 -4.28 12.35 -6.93
N ILE A 97 -3.80 13.29 -6.13
CA ILE A 97 -4.48 14.58 -5.92
C ILE A 97 -3.64 15.62 -6.66
N SER A 98 -4.22 16.27 -7.67
CA SER A 98 -3.50 17.22 -8.53
C SER A 98 -3.12 18.50 -7.78
N ARG A 99 -2.09 19.22 -8.24
CA ARG A 99 -1.68 20.50 -7.63
C ARG A 99 -2.83 21.52 -7.59
N ASN A 100 -3.64 21.58 -8.64
CA ASN A 100 -4.80 22.47 -8.71
C ASN A 100 -5.82 22.13 -7.62
N GLN A 101 -6.07 20.84 -7.37
CA GLN A 101 -6.97 20.39 -6.30
C GLN A 101 -6.42 20.68 -4.90
N LEU A 102 -5.11 20.52 -4.70
CA LEU A 102 -4.46 20.85 -3.43
C LEU A 102 -4.51 22.36 -3.14
N GLN A 103 -4.32 23.20 -4.17
CA GLN A 103 -4.43 24.66 -4.05
C GLN A 103 -5.88 25.13 -3.85
N GLY A 104 -6.85 24.46 -4.48
CA GLY A 104 -8.27 24.78 -4.39
C GLY A 104 -8.96 24.29 -3.10
N SER A 105 -8.31 23.46 -2.29
CA SER A 105 -8.90 22.90 -1.07
C SER A 105 -7.86 22.64 0.03
N THR A 106 -7.92 23.44 1.09
CA THR A 106 -7.13 23.22 2.32
C THR A 106 -7.38 21.85 2.92
N TRP A 107 -8.61 21.34 2.80
CA TRP A 107 -8.96 20.00 3.30
C TRP A 107 -8.22 18.90 2.52
N LEU A 108 -8.22 18.95 1.18
CA LEU A 108 -7.51 17.98 0.35
C LEU A 108 -5.99 18.05 0.57
N SER A 109 -5.46 19.25 0.77
CA SER A 109 -4.04 19.44 1.12
C SER A 109 -3.67 18.74 2.43
N ASN A 110 -4.46 18.93 3.49
CA ASN A 110 -4.28 18.27 4.78
C ASN A 110 -4.45 16.75 4.67
N PHE A 111 -5.47 16.28 3.95
CA PHE A 111 -5.70 14.87 3.71
C PHE A 111 -4.50 14.23 2.98
N ASN A 112 -3.99 14.86 1.92
CA ASN A 112 -2.84 14.36 1.16
C ASN A 112 -1.58 14.27 2.04
N LYS A 113 -1.35 15.27 2.91
CA LYS A 113 -0.26 15.26 3.88
C LYS A 113 -0.40 14.12 4.88
N GLN A 114 -1.59 13.92 5.45
CA GLN A 114 -1.85 12.82 6.38
C GLN A 114 -1.65 11.45 5.71
N ARG A 115 -2.10 11.29 4.46
CA ARG A 115 -1.85 10.10 3.65
C ARG A 115 -0.36 9.84 3.45
N GLY A 116 0.42 10.89 3.12
CA GLY A 116 1.88 10.81 3.06
C GLY A 116 2.50 10.35 4.39
N ASN A 117 2.06 10.91 5.51
CA ASN A 117 2.54 10.55 6.84
C ASN A 117 2.21 9.10 7.20
N ARG A 118 1.00 8.61 6.91
CA ARG A 118 0.62 7.21 7.14
C ARG A 118 1.54 6.25 6.41
N ARG A 119 1.85 6.54 5.14
CA ARG A 119 2.77 5.74 4.32
C ARG A 119 4.19 5.77 4.87
N SER A 120 4.71 6.96 5.19
CA SER A 120 6.05 7.09 5.77
C SER A 120 6.20 6.37 7.12
N HIS A 121 5.14 6.32 7.94
CA HIS A 121 5.16 5.56 9.20
C HIS A 121 5.06 4.05 9.02
N ALA A 122 4.62 3.56 7.86
CA ALA A 122 4.60 2.15 7.54
C ALA A 122 5.98 1.63 7.06
N GLY A 123 6.89 2.51 6.68
CA GLY A 123 8.24 2.16 6.20
C GLY A 123 8.53 2.69 4.80
#